data_AF-E6QTB6-F1
#
_entry.id   AF-E6QTB6-F1
#
_cell.length_a   1.000
_cell.length_b   1.000
_cell.length_c   1.000
_cell.angle_alpha   90.00
_cell.angle_beta   90.00
_cell.angle_gamma   90.00
#
_symmetry.space_group_name_H-M   'P 1'
#
loop_
_entity.id
_entity.type
_entity.pdbx_description
1 polymer ?
#
loop_
_entity_poly.entity_id
_entity_poly.type
_entity_poly.pdbx_seq_one_letter_code
_entity_poly.pdbx_strand_id
1 'polypeptide(L)'
;MSEDGSLWITIDDNEAHYLKVLCDEVFGRANFIANAIWQKKYAPQNDAKWLSDSHDHLLIFAKAKTIWRPNLLPRSAEMDSLYKNIDNDQRGLWMSDNMSVKSYSAATDYPITTPSGRIVNPPASRCWAFSKEKLAELVSDNRIWFGAKGDGVPRIKRFLNEVQSGVVSKTIWLRDDVGDNQDAKKEVKKFNEISVFDTPKPERLIQKIFQLATNPNDLVLDSFAGSGTTGAVAQKMGRRWIMIELGEHCHTHIIPRLQKVIDGEDQGGISKAVNWQGGGGFRYYKLAPSLLQQDRWGNWVVNREYNAEMLAEAICKLEGFSYAPSDAHYWQHGFSTETDFIYATTQTLNAEQLQALSDEVGEGRTLLVCCSAFRAPAERFPNLTLKKIPRMVLQKCEWGHDDYSLNVENLPQAKPAVPEAVSAEPPSRKKVAADSISQGGLFDEGEA
;
A
#
# COMPACT_ATOMS: atom_id res chain seq x y z
N MET A 1 -10.05 9.63 -0.61
CA MET A 1 -9.67 8.74 -1.72
C MET A 1 -10.37 9.24 -2.97
N SER A 2 -9.68 9.32 -4.11
CA SER A 2 -10.29 9.68 -5.41
C SER A 2 -11.27 8.59 -5.87
N GLU A 3 -12.13 8.90 -6.85
CA GLU A 3 -13.11 7.94 -7.40
C GLU A 3 -12.44 6.72 -8.08
N ASP A 4 -11.27 6.92 -8.67
CA ASP A 4 -10.41 5.89 -9.23
C ASP A 4 -9.37 5.36 -8.22
N GLY A 5 -9.52 5.66 -6.93
CA GLY A 5 -8.63 5.16 -5.89
C GLY A 5 -8.92 3.71 -5.49
N SER A 6 -7.91 3.03 -4.95
CA SER A 6 -8.05 1.70 -4.37
C SER A 6 -7.43 1.60 -2.98
N LEU A 7 -8.00 0.71 -2.16
CA LEU A 7 -7.56 0.39 -0.81
C LEU A 7 -7.08 -1.07 -0.78
N TRP A 8 -5.91 -1.28 -0.17
CA TRP A 8 -5.24 -2.56 -0.08
C TRP A 8 -4.88 -2.82 1.38
N ILE A 9 -5.41 -3.89 1.96
CA ILE A 9 -5.22 -4.20 3.38
C ILE A 9 -4.62 -5.59 3.51
N THR A 10 -3.43 -5.68 4.11
CA THR A 10 -2.85 -6.98 4.50
C THR A 10 -3.32 -7.35 5.89
N ILE A 11 -3.88 -8.54 6.06
CA ILE A 11 -4.46 -9.01 7.32
C ILE A 11 -4.33 -10.53 7.41
N ASP A 12 -4.11 -11.06 8.61
CA ASP A 12 -4.07 -12.52 8.82
C ASP A 12 -5.49 -13.10 8.98
N ASP A 13 -5.58 -14.42 9.19
CA ASP A 13 -6.85 -15.13 9.31
C ASP A 13 -7.68 -14.73 10.54
N ASN A 14 -7.07 -14.09 11.56
CA ASN A 14 -7.76 -13.79 12.81
C ASN A 14 -8.90 -12.79 12.59
N GLU A 15 -8.65 -11.74 11.81
CA GLU A 15 -9.60 -10.64 11.62
C GLU A 15 -10.00 -10.39 10.16
N ALA A 16 -9.47 -11.14 9.20
CA ALA A 16 -9.73 -10.90 7.77
C ALA A 16 -11.21 -10.89 7.40
N HIS A 17 -11.99 -11.83 7.94
CA HIS A 17 -13.41 -11.94 7.61
C HIS A 17 -14.25 -10.84 8.24
N TYR A 18 -13.97 -10.47 9.50
CA TYR A 18 -14.66 -9.39 10.20
C TYR A 18 -14.32 -8.03 9.57
N LEU A 19 -13.04 -7.81 9.27
CA LEU A 19 -12.59 -6.59 8.60
C LEU A 19 -13.21 -6.44 7.21
N LYS A 20 -13.34 -7.54 6.46
CA LYS A 20 -14.06 -7.52 5.18
C LYS A 20 -15.52 -7.09 5.37
N VAL A 21 -16.23 -7.63 6.36
CA VAL A 21 -17.62 -7.21 6.64
C VAL A 21 -17.70 -5.72 6.96
N LEU A 22 -16.79 -5.20 7.79
CA LEU A 22 -16.71 -3.78 8.11
C LEU A 22 -16.43 -2.93 6.85
N CYS A 23 -15.49 -3.34 6.02
CA CYS A 23 -15.19 -2.64 4.76
C CYS A 23 -16.36 -2.69 3.76
N ASP A 24 -17.17 -3.75 3.75
CA ASP A 24 -18.39 -3.81 2.93
C ASP A 24 -19.42 -2.75 3.34
N GLU A 25 -19.51 -2.43 4.63
CA GLU A 25 -20.37 -1.38 5.14
C GLU A 25 -19.84 0.01 4.75
N VAL A 26 -18.54 0.25 4.94
CA VAL A 26 -17.90 1.55 4.67
C VAL A 26 -17.78 1.88 3.18
N PHE A 27 -17.37 0.91 2.36
CA PHE A 27 -17.10 1.12 0.92
C PHE A 27 -18.22 0.60 0.01
N GLY A 28 -19.17 -0.16 0.56
CA GLY A 28 -20.17 -0.88 -0.21
C GLY A 28 -19.63 -2.20 -0.75
N ARG A 29 -20.36 -3.30 -0.53
CA ARG A 29 -19.99 -4.66 -1.00
C ARG A 29 -19.70 -4.73 -2.50
N ALA A 30 -20.40 -3.93 -3.32
CA ALA A 30 -20.19 -3.90 -4.78
C ALA A 30 -18.79 -3.42 -5.18
N ASN A 31 -18.12 -2.67 -4.30
CA ASN A 31 -16.79 -2.09 -4.54
C ASN A 31 -15.63 -3.01 -4.12
N PHE A 32 -15.93 -4.17 -3.52
CA PHE A 32 -14.92 -5.20 -3.30
C PHE A 32 -14.41 -5.77 -4.62
N ILE A 33 -13.08 -5.81 -4.78
CA ILE A 33 -12.42 -6.29 -5.99
C ILE A 33 -12.11 -7.77 -5.86
N ALA A 34 -11.25 -8.12 -4.90
CA ALA A 34 -10.78 -9.48 -4.69
C ALA A 34 -10.09 -9.62 -3.31
N ASN A 35 -9.93 -10.86 -2.89
CA ASN A 35 -8.98 -11.24 -1.85
C ASN A 35 -7.79 -11.91 -2.54
N ALA A 36 -6.61 -11.29 -2.47
CA ALA A 36 -5.38 -11.95 -2.89
C ALA A 36 -4.70 -12.63 -1.70
N ILE A 37 -4.03 -13.75 -1.95
CA ILE A 37 -3.34 -14.56 -0.97
C ILE A 37 -1.84 -14.33 -1.13
N TRP A 38 -1.18 -13.85 -0.08
CA TRP A 38 0.27 -13.68 -0.06
C TRP A 38 0.93 -14.78 0.75
N GLN A 39 1.83 -15.54 0.13
CA GLN A 39 2.63 -16.55 0.82
C GLN A 39 3.72 -15.90 1.69
N LYS A 40 3.43 -15.72 2.97
CA LYS A 40 4.32 -15.08 3.96
C LYS A 40 5.40 -16.01 4.55
N LYS A 41 5.23 -17.32 4.42
CA LYS A 41 6.18 -18.35 4.87
C LYS A 41 6.30 -19.47 3.83
N TYR A 42 7.51 -19.99 3.64
CA TYR A 42 7.77 -21.13 2.75
C TYR A 42 7.73 -22.49 3.43
N ALA A 43 8.44 -22.60 4.56
CA ALA A 43 8.66 -23.87 5.23
C ALA A 43 7.45 -24.22 6.11
N PRO A 44 6.98 -25.48 6.09
CA PRO A 44 5.98 -25.95 7.04
C PRO A 44 6.47 -25.80 8.48
N GLN A 45 5.56 -25.39 9.36
CA GLN A 45 5.75 -25.34 10.81
C GLN A 45 5.42 -26.73 11.38
N ASN A 46 6.46 -27.51 11.65
CA ASN A 46 6.31 -28.88 12.15
C ASN A 46 5.68 -28.97 13.56
N ASP A 47 5.67 -27.85 14.29
CA ASP A 47 5.06 -27.67 15.60
C ASP A 47 3.62 -27.14 15.52
N ALA A 48 3.07 -26.92 14.33
CA ALA A 48 1.70 -26.48 14.16
C ALA A 48 0.70 -27.52 14.71
N LYS A 49 -0.17 -27.09 15.62
CA LYS A 49 -1.20 -27.95 16.22
C LYS A 49 -2.25 -28.42 15.21
N TRP A 50 -2.59 -27.58 14.24
CA TRP A 50 -3.66 -27.83 13.27
C TRP A 50 -3.11 -27.94 11.86
N LEU A 51 -2.87 -26.79 11.23
CA LEU A 51 -2.27 -26.65 9.91
C LEU A 51 -1.15 -25.62 10.02
N SER A 52 -0.08 -25.82 9.26
CA SER A 52 0.98 -24.83 9.15
C SER A 52 0.45 -23.60 8.41
N ASP A 53 0.29 -22.48 9.13
CA ASP A 53 -0.01 -21.21 8.49
C ASP A 53 1.14 -20.84 7.54
N SER A 54 0.80 -20.28 6.38
CA SER A 54 1.80 -19.86 5.40
C SER A 54 1.41 -18.65 4.58
N HIS A 55 0.21 -18.08 4.83
CA HIS A 55 -0.27 -16.95 4.06
C HIS A 55 -0.95 -15.89 4.92
N ASP A 56 -1.07 -14.69 4.34
CA ASP A 56 -1.97 -13.62 4.77
C ASP A 56 -2.92 -13.29 3.61
N HIS A 57 -4.02 -12.62 3.97
CA HIS A 57 -4.97 -12.04 3.05
C HIS A 57 -4.60 -10.62 2.67
N LEU A 58 -4.90 -10.27 1.42
CA LEU A 58 -4.80 -8.93 0.88
C LEU A 58 -6.19 -8.54 0.34
N LEU A 59 -6.95 -7.82 1.16
CA LEU A 59 -8.28 -7.36 0.81
C LEU A 59 -8.18 -6.12 -0.08
N ILE A 60 -8.83 -6.17 -1.24
CA ILE A 60 -8.74 -5.12 -2.27
C ILE A 60 -10.10 -4.51 -2.50
N PHE A 61 -10.19 -3.20 -2.35
CA PHE A 61 -11.38 -2.39 -2.62
C PHE A 61 -11.04 -1.26 -3.59
N ALA A 62 -12.00 -0.86 -4.41
CA ALA A 62 -11.94 0.38 -5.17
C ALA A 62 -12.93 1.39 -4.59
N LYS A 63 -12.70 2.70 -4.76
CA LYS A 63 -13.72 3.70 -4.42
C LYS A 63 -14.94 3.54 -5.35
N ALA A 64 -14.68 3.44 -6.66
CA ALA A 64 -15.68 3.10 -7.67
C ALA A 64 -15.17 1.96 -8.56
N LYS A 65 -15.62 0.72 -8.30
CA LYS A 65 -15.23 -0.48 -9.08
C LYS A 65 -15.55 -0.38 -10.57
N THR A 66 -16.57 0.39 -10.94
CA THR A 66 -16.94 0.61 -12.35
C THR A 66 -15.87 1.37 -13.12
N ILE A 67 -15.16 2.29 -12.45
CA ILE A 67 -14.11 3.16 -13.02
C ILE A 67 -12.74 2.49 -12.89
N TRP A 68 -12.38 2.04 -11.69
CA TRP A 68 -11.04 1.53 -11.41
C TRP A 68 -10.74 0.23 -12.17
N ARG A 69 -9.52 0.12 -12.72
CA ARG A 69 -8.97 -1.11 -13.31
C ARG A 69 -7.53 -1.29 -12.84
N PRO A 70 -7.10 -2.52 -12.53
CA PRO A 70 -5.70 -2.76 -12.27
C PRO A 70 -4.89 -2.58 -13.55
N ASN A 71 -3.71 -1.99 -13.41
CA ASN A 71 -2.69 -2.00 -14.44
C ASN A 71 -2.23 -3.44 -14.76
N LEU A 72 -1.72 -3.65 -15.96
CA LEU A 72 -1.10 -4.92 -16.34
C LEU A 72 0.32 -4.99 -15.79
N LEU A 73 0.72 -6.17 -15.33
CA LEU A 73 2.09 -6.41 -14.91
C LEU A 73 3.00 -6.59 -16.15
N PRO A 74 4.28 -6.21 -16.08
CA PRO A 74 5.21 -6.45 -17.17
C PRO A 74 5.35 -7.96 -17.45
N ARG A 75 5.55 -8.32 -18.71
CA ARG A 75 5.91 -9.70 -19.09
C ARG A 75 7.32 -10.01 -18.58
N SER A 76 7.53 -11.23 -18.10
CA SER A 76 8.85 -11.69 -17.69
C SER A 76 9.67 -12.16 -18.91
N ALA A 77 10.99 -12.22 -18.77
CA ALA A 77 11.88 -12.72 -19.82
C ALA A 77 11.57 -14.19 -20.17
N GLU A 78 11.15 -14.99 -19.18
CA GLU A 78 10.73 -16.37 -19.40
C GLU A 78 9.48 -16.44 -20.27
N MET A 79 8.50 -15.55 -20.05
CA MET A 79 7.31 -15.48 -20.89
C MET A 79 7.64 -15.09 -22.32
N ASP A 80 8.53 -14.13 -22.51
CA ASP A 80 8.96 -13.68 -23.83
C ASP A 80 9.76 -14.76 -24.56
N SER A 81 10.54 -15.57 -23.83
CA SER A 81 11.31 -16.69 -24.39
C SER A 81 10.45 -17.80 -25.02
N LEU A 82 9.15 -17.85 -24.70
CA LEU A 82 8.20 -18.78 -25.30
C LEU A 82 7.84 -18.42 -26.74
N TYR A 83 8.01 -17.15 -27.14
CA TYR A 83 7.75 -16.69 -28.50
C TYR A 83 8.97 -16.94 -29.38
N LYS A 84 8.81 -17.74 -30.43
CA LYS A 84 9.89 -18.17 -31.33
C LYS A 84 9.42 -18.12 -32.77
N ASN A 85 10.21 -17.53 -33.65
CA ASN A 85 9.91 -17.49 -35.08
C ASN A 85 10.56 -18.67 -35.81
N ILE A 86 10.03 -19.87 -35.58
CA ILE A 86 10.62 -21.13 -36.09
C ILE A 86 10.43 -21.35 -37.60
N ASP A 87 9.52 -20.60 -38.22
CA ASP A 87 9.16 -20.72 -39.63
C ASP A 87 9.42 -19.42 -40.42
N ASN A 88 10.20 -18.50 -39.86
CA ASN A 88 10.59 -17.22 -40.48
C ASN A 88 9.40 -16.39 -40.97
N ASP A 89 8.30 -16.38 -40.21
CA ASP A 89 7.14 -15.52 -40.47
C ASP A 89 7.54 -14.04 -40.41
N GLN A 90 7.13 -13.25 -41.41
CA GLN A 90 7.52 -11.83 -41.53
C GLN A 90 7.00 -10.97 -40.38
N ARG A 91 5.94 -11.41 -39.69
CA ARG A 91 5.35 -10.69 -38.53
C ARG A 91 6.20 -10.82 -37.26
N GLY A 92 7.19 -11.70 -37.25
CA GLY A 92 8.15 -11.84 -36.15
C GLY A 92 7.83 -12.97 -35.18
N LEU A 93 8.21 -12.79 -33.91
CA LEU A 93 8.11 -13.83 -32.88
C LEU A 93 6.65 -14.19 -32.59
N TRP A 94 6.35 -15.48 -32.54
CA TRP A 94 5.03 -15.99 -32.21
C TRP A 94 5.12 -17.19 -31.28
N MET A 95 4.06 -17.46 -30.54
CA MET A 95 3.91 -18.72 -29.81
C MET A 95 2.72 -19.50 -30.34
N SER A 96 2.81 -20.82 -30.27
CA SER A 96 1.70 -21.67 -30.67
C SER A 96 0.65 -21.76 -29.57
N ASP A 97 -0.61 -21.64 -29.94
CA ASP A 97 -1.74 -21.73 -29.04
C ASP A 97 -2.78 -22.73 -29.54
N ASN A 98 -3.65 -23.19 -28.65
CA ASN A 98 -4.69 -24.14 -29.01
C ASN A 98 -5.72 -23.50 -29.96
N MET A 99 -6.24 -24.31 -30.88
CA MET A 99 -7.25 -23.87 -31.86
C MET A 99 -8.62 -24.50 -31.60
N SER A 100 -8.84 -25.07 -30.41
CA SER A 100 -10.09 -25.71 -30.03
C SER A 100 -10.71 -25.04 -28.82
N VAL A 101 -12.03 -25.10 -28.69
CA VAL A 101 -12.81 -24.51 -27.58
C VAL A 101 -13.74 -25.55 -26.97
N LYS A 102 -14.14 -25.34 -25.71
CA LYS A 102 -15.09 -26.24 -25.02
C LYS A 102 -16.55 -26.00 -25.43
N SER A 103 -16.89 -24.77 -25.82
CA SER A 103 -18.25 -24.42 -26.23
C SER A 103 -18.56 -25.06 -27.57
N TYR A 104 -19.34 -26.15 -27.54
CA TYR A 104 -19.64 -26.93 -28.74
C TYR A 104 -20.42 -26.12 -29.76
N SER A 105 -20.02 -26.24 -31.03
CA SER A 105 -20.75 -25.74 -32.19
C SER A 105 -20.60 -26.74 -33.33
N ALA A 106 -21.72 -27.25 -33.84
CA ALA A 106 -21.72 -28.17 -34.98
C ALA A 106 -21.09 -27.55 -36.24
N ALA A 107 -21.18 -26.22 -36.39
CA ALA A 107 -20.59 -25.49 -37.51
C ALA A 107 -19.04 -25.45 -37.47
N THR A 108 -18.43 -25.70 -36.30
CA THR A 108 -16.97 -25.74 -36.14
C THR A 108 -16.45 -27.13 -35.76
N ASP A 109 -17.28 -28.16 -35.91
CA ASP A 109 -16.95 -29.56 -35.71
C ASP A 109 -16.79 -30.27 -37.06
N TYR A 110 -15.60 -30.15 -37.65
CA TYR A 110 -15.30 -30.68 -38.98
C TYR A 110 -13.88 -31.20 -39.07
N PRO A 111 -13.61 -32.18 -39.95
CA PRO A 111 -12.26 -32.69 -40.20
C PRO A 111 -11.39 -31.63 -40.89
N ILE A 112 -10.13 -31.52 -40.46
CA ILE A 112 -9.12 -30.67 -41.10
C ILE A 112 -8.08 -31.58 -41.76
N THR A 113 -7.83 -31.37 -43.05
CA THR A 113 -6.71 -32.01 -43.76
C THR A 113 -5.44 -31.17 -43.57
N THR A 114 -4.39 -31.75 -43.03
CA THR A 114 -3.08 -31.12 -42.87
C THR A 114 -2.34 -31.02 -44.21
N PRO A 115 -1.28 -30.21 -44.33
CA PRO A 115 -0.41 -30.18 -45.50
C PRO A 115 0.19 -31.53 -45.90
N SER A 116 0.42 -32.44 -44.93
CA SER A 116 0.87 -33.81 -45.18
C SER A 116 -0.21 -34.75 -45.76
N GLY A 117 -1.48 -34.29 -45.83
CA GLY A 117 -2.63 -35.10 -46.25
C GLY A 117 -3.32 -35.86 -45.11
N ARG A 118 -2.81 -35.76 -43.87
CA ARG A 118 -3.44 -36.38 -42.70
C ARG A 118 -4.73 -35.67 -42.33
N ILE A 119 -5.76 -36.43 -41.93
CA ILE A 119 -7.03 -35.89 -41.44
C ILE A 119 -7.01 -35.82 -39.91
N VAL A 120 -7.35 -34.65 -39.37
CA VAL A 120 -7.39 -34.38 -37.94
C VAL A 120 -8.79 -33.90 -37.55
N ASN A 121 -9.39 -34.58 -36.58
CA ASN A 121 -10.66 -34.19 -35.98
C ASN A 121 -10.42 -33.41 -34.67
N PRO A 122 -11.36 -32.56 -34.24
CA PRO A 122 -11.26 -31.93 -32.93
C PRO A 122 -11.31 -33.00 -31.83
N PRO A 123 -10.71 -32.73 -30.64
CA PRO A 123 -10.79 -33.65 -29.50
C PRO A 123 -12.25 -33.95 -29.11
N ALA A 124 -12.55 -35.16 -28.62
CA ALA A 124 -13.90 -35.68 -28.38
C ALA A 124 -14.83 -34.86 -27.44
N SER A 125 -14.36 -33.77 -26.82
CA SER A 125 -15.12 -32.85 -25.96
C SER A 125 -14.96 -31.38 -26.34
N ARG A 126 -14.46 -31.11 -27.54
CA ARG A 126 -14.16 -29.77 -28.06
C ARG A 126 -14.55 -29.70 -29.53
N CYS A 127 -14.72 -28.49 -30.03
CA CYS A 127 -14.79 -28.20 -31.46
C CYS A 127 -13.68 -27.20 -31.81
N TRP A 128 -13.47 -26.91 -33.09
CA TRP A 128 -12.52 -25.87 -33.49
C TRP A 128 -13.04 -24.47 -33.11
N ALA A 129 -12.11 -23.54 -32.91
CA ALA A 129 -12.42 -22.15 -32.59
C ALA A 129 -12.97 -21.37 -33.80
N PHE A 130 -12.76 -21.88 -35.02
CA PHE A 130 -13.04 -21.17 -36.27
C PHE A 130 -13.89 -22.01 -37.21
N SER A 131 -14.76 -21.35 -38.00
CA SER A 131 -15.46 -21.99 -39.11
C SER A 131 -14.48 -22.41 -40.21
N LYS A 132 -14.93 -23.28 -41.13
CA LYS A 132 -14.09 -23.77 -42.23
C LYS A 132 -13.57 -22.64 -43.11
N GLU A 133 -14.40 -21.62 -43.34
CA GLU A 133 -14.08 -20.44 -44.15
C GLU A 133 -13.03 -19.59 -43.45
N LYS A 134 -13.22 -19.32 -42.15
CA LYS A 134 -12.24 -18.54 -41.37
C LYS A 134 -10.92 -19.29 -41.21
N LEU A 135 -10.96 -20.61 -41.05
CA LEU A 135 -9.76 -21.42 -41.04
C LEU A 135 -8.99 -21.29 -42.36
N ALA A 136 -9.67 -21.37 -43.51
CA ALA A 136 -9.04 -21.22 -44.81
C ALA A 136 -8.37 -19.83 -44.96
N GLU A 137 -9.03 -18.77 -44.51
CA GLU A 137 -8.46 -17.41 -44.45
C GLU A 137 -7.18 -17.39 -43.58
N LEU A 138 -7.23 -17.94 -42.36
CA LEU A 138 -6.09 -17.98 -41.44
C LEU A 138 -4.93 -18.84 -41.97
N VAL A 139 -5.23 -19.93 -42.68
CA VAL A 139 -4.21 -20.76 -43.35
C VAL A 139 -3.55 -19.96 -44.48
N SER A 140 -4.33 -19.25 -45.30
CA SER A 140 -3.79 -18.40 -46.39
C SER A 140 -2.95 -17.24 -45.87
N ASP A 141 -3.31 -16.67 -44.72
CA ASP A 141 -2.56 -15.65 -43.99
C ASP A 141 -1.42 -16.26 -43.12
N ASN A 142 -1.07 -17.54 -43.30
CA ASN A 142 0.00 -18.21 -42.57
C ASN A 142 -0.12 -18.12 -41.03
N ARG A 143 -1.33 -17.98 -40.48
CA ARG A 143 -1.61 -17.89 -39.04
C ARG A 143 -1.82 -19.24 -38.37
N ILE A 144 -1.93 -20.31 -39.15
CA ILE A 144 -2.08 -21.68 -38.65
C ILE A 144 -0.77 -22.44 -38.84
N TRP A 145 -0.31 -23.07 -37.76
CA TRP A 145 0.88 -23.88 -37.74
C TRP A 145 0.51 -25.37 -37.58
N PHE A 146 0.99 -26.18 -38.54
CA PHE A 146 0.76 -27.63 -38.59
C PHE A 146 2.00 -28.44 -38.13
N GLY A 147 2.85 -27.85 -37.29
CA GLY A 147 4.13 -28.46 -36.94
C GLY A 147 5.20 -28.30 -38.02
N ALA A 148 6.47 -28.53 -37.67
CA ALA A 148 7.61 -28.35 -38.58
C ALA A 148 7.53 -29.22 -39.86
N LYS A 149 6.85 -30.37 -39.80
CA LYS A 149 6.66 -31.29 -40.93
C LYS A 149 5.29 -31.14 -41.62
N GLY A 150 4.44 -30.22 -41.17
CA GLY A 150 3.09 -30.05 -41.72
C GLY A 150 2.10 -31.20 -41.43
N ASP A 151 2.37 -32.04 -40.43
CA ASP A 151 1.57 -33.22 -40.06
C ASP A 151 0.89 -33.12 -38.68
N GLY A 152 1.15 -32.04 -37.96
CA GLY A 152 0.61 -31.80 -36.63
C GLY A 152 -0.84 -31.33 -36.63
N VAL A 153 -1.47 -31.44 -35.45
CA VAL A 153 -2.78 -30.82 -35.18
C VAL A 153 -2.67 -29.30 -35.38
N PRO A 154 -3.62 -28.65 -36.09
CA PRO A 154 -3.56 -27.22 -36.35
C PRO A 154 -3.53 -26.42 -35.05
N ARG A 155 -2.57 -25.50 -34.95
CA ARG A 155 -2.41 -24.55 -33.85
C ARG A 155 -2.42 -23.13 -34.39
N ILE A 156 -2.97 -22.17 -33.64
CA ILE A 156 -2.92 -20.76 -34.03
C ILE A 156 -1.60 -20.14 -33.59
N LYS A 157 -1.02 -19.31 -34.45
CA LYS A 157 0.13 -18.45 -34.11
C LYS A 157 -0.37 -17.21 -33.38
N ARG A 158 0.13 -16.98 -32.17
CA ARG A 158 -0.07 -15.73 -31.42
C ARG A 158 1.19 -14.90 -31.54
N PHE A 159 1.14 -13.83 -32.34
CA PHE A 159 2.30 -12.98 -32.56
C PHE A 159 2.54 -12.03 -31.38
N LEU A 160 3.80 -11.90 -30.97
CA LEU A 160 4.20 -11.11 -29.80
C LEU A 160 3.83 -9.63 -29.91
N ASN A 161 3.82 -9.10 -31.13
CA ASN A 161 3.44 -7.72 -31.45
C ASN A 161 1.92 -7.51 -31.53
N GLU A 162 1.12 -8.57 -31.63
CA GLU A 162 -0.34 -8.50 -31.71
C GLU A 162 -1.03 -8.81 -30.36
N VAL A 163 -0.31 -9.45 -29.43
CA VAL A 163 -0.84 -9.73 -28.09
C VAL A 163 -0.80 -8.49 -27.20
N GLN A 164 -1.79 -8.38 -26.30
CA GLN A 164 -1.83 -7.32 -25.29
C GLN A 164 -0.51 -7.24 -24.52
N SER A 165 0.02 -6.03 -24.36
CA SER A 165 1.25 -5.81 -23.60
C SER A 165 0.98 -6.00 -22.10
N GLY A 166 1.81 -6.79 -21.44
CA GLY A 166 1.67 -7.12 -20.02
C GLY A 166 0.73 -8.30 -19.73
N VAL A 167 0.57 -8.62 -18.44
CA VAL A 167 -0.17 -9.77 -17.95
C VAL A 167 -1.12 -9.39 -16.83
N VAL A 168 -2.26 -10.08 -16.79
CA VAL A 168 -3.22 -9.95 -15.68
C VAL A 168 -2.67 -10.68 -14.46
N SER A 169 -2.72 -10.02 -13.30
CA SER A 169 -2.28 -10.63 -12.04
C SER A 169 -3.26 -11.71 -11.57
N LYS A 170 -2.71 -12.84 -11.10
CA LYS A 170 -3.48 -13.85 -10.36
C LYS A 170 -3.72 -13.36 -8.93
N THR A 171 -4.66 -13.99 -8.21
CA THR A 171 -4.92 -13.69 -6.79
C THR A 171 -4.06 -14.50 -5.82
N ILE A 172 -3.21 -15.43 -6.29
CA ILE A 172 -2.26 -16.15 -5.42
C ILE A 172 -0.86 -15.64 -5.73
N TRP A 173 -0.19 -15.06 -4.75
CA TRP A 173 1.13 -14.44 -4.87
C TRP A 173 2.13 -15.22 -4.04
N LEU A 174 3.01 -15.95 -4.74
CA LEU A 174 4.02 -16.80 -4.12
C LEU A 174 5.23 -15.96 -3.70
N ARG A 175 5.97 -16.46 -2.72
CA ARG A 175 7.15 -15.77 -2.19
C ARG A 175 8.19 -15.44 -3.27
N ASP A 176 8.33 -16.27 -4.29
CA ASP A 176 9.32 -16.08 -5.34
C ASP A 176 9.00 -14.84 -6.17
N ASP A 177 7.72 -14.42 -6.19
CA ASP A 177 7.22 -13.26 -6.92
C ASP A 177 7.22 -11.98 -6.06
N VAL A 178 6.89 -12.08 -4.77
CA VAL A 178 6.62 -10.91 -3.90
C VAL A 178 7.44 -10.85 -2.61
N GLY A 179 8.32 -11.82 -2.39
CA GLY A 179 9.06 -11.99 -1.13
C GLY A 179 8.20 -12.57 -0.01
N ASP A 180 8.85 -12.89 1.10
CA ASP A 180 8.22 -13.39 2.33
C ASP A 180 8.69 -12.61 3.58
N ASN A 181 8.28 -13.07 4.76
CA ASN A 181 8.68 -12.46 6.03
C ASN A 181 10.20 -12.52 6.30
N GLN A 182 10.91 -13.52 5.77
CA GLN A 182 12.36 -13.62 5.94
C GLN A 182 13.07 -12.58 5.08
N ASP A 183 12.59 -12.36 3.87
CA ASP A 183 13.10 -11.32 2.97
C ASP A 183 12.91 -9.93 3.59
N ALA A 184 11.72 -9.65 4.12
CA ALA A 184 11.42 -8.38 4.79
C ALA A 184 12.34 -8.12 6.01
N LYS A 185 12.59 -9.13 6.85
CA LYS A 185 13.52 -9.02 7.99
C LYS A 185 14.97 -8.76 7.54
N LYS A 186 15.41 -9.37 6.43
CA LYS A 186 16.75 -9.11 5.86
C LYS A 186 16.85 -7.70 5.31
N GLU A 187 15.80 -7.17 4.70
CA GLU A 187 15.74 -5.79 4.21
C GLU A 187 15.87 -4.79 5.38
N VAL A 188 15.12 -4.98 6.47
CA VAL A 188 15.17 -4.09 7.64
C VAL A 188 16.52 -4.10 8.34
N LYS A 189 17.09 -5.28 8.55
CA LYS A 189 18.40 -5.41 9.22
C LYS A 189 19.52 -4.65 8.52
N LYS A 190 19.46 -4.47 7.20
CA LYS A 190 20.50 -3.73 6.45
C LYS A 190 20.58 -2.26 6.82
N PHE A 191 19.48 -1.65 7.25
CA PHE A 191 19.48 -0.22 7.59
C PHE A 191 19.37 0.07 9.08
N ASN A 192 18.81 -0.84 9.88
CA ASN A 192 18.79 -0.75 11.34
C ASN A 192 19.03 -2.13 11.98
N GLU A 193 20.27 -2.38 12.42
CA GLU A 193 20.65 -3.63 13.10
C GLU A 193 20.27 -3.65 14.59
N ILE A 194 20.03 -2.48 15.19
CA ILE A 194 19.86 -2.31 16.65
C ILE A 194 18.39 -2.50 17.04
N SER A 195 17.47 -1.93 16.27
CA SER A 195 16.03 -2.05 16.47
C SER A 195 15.41 -2.62 15.20
N VAL A 196 15.22 -3.94 15.20
CA VAL A 196 14.60 -4.63 14.06
C VAL A 196 13.10 -4.66 14.31
N PHE A 197 12.34 -3.93 13.50
CA PHE A 197 10.88 -4.03 13.49
C PHE A 197 10.45 -5.49 13.33
N ASP A 198 9.48 -5.95 14.12
CA ASP A 198 9.18 -7.39 14.25
C ASP A 198 8.55 -8.00 12.99
N THR A 199 7.68 -7.23 12.32
CA THR A 199 6.79 -7.73 11.26
C THR A 199 6.77 -6.83 10.00
N PRO A 200 7.94 -6.50 9.42
CA PRO A 200 7.98 -5.67 8.22
C PRO A 200 7.38 -6.42 7.02
N LYS A 201 6.84 -5.67 6.07
CA LYS A 201 6.44 -6.21 4.76
C LYS A 201 7.60 -6.11 3.77
N PRO A 202 7.78 -7.08 2.87
CA PRO A 202 8.86 -7.05 1.89
C PRO A 202 8.57 -5.99 0.82
N GLU A 203 9.60 -5.30 0.33
CA GLU A 203 9.43 -4.24 -0.67
C GLU A 203 8.78 -4.75 -1.97
N ARG A 204 9.06 -5.99 -2.36
CA ARG A 204 8.50 -6.62 -3.57
C ARG A 204 6.98 -6.79 -3.52
N LEU A 205 6.41 -7.01 -2.33
CA LEU A 205 4.96 -7.08 -2.15
C LEU A 205 4.32 -5.71 -2.45
N ILE A 206 4.88 -4.65 -1.86
CA ILE A 206 4.39 -3.28 -2.08
C ILE A 206 4.62 -2.85 -3.53
N GLN A 207 5.76 -3.24 -4.14
CA GLN A 207 6.04 -2.99 -5.54
C GLN A 207 4.95 -3.56 -6.46
N LYS A 208 4.54 -4.82 -6.21
CA LYS A 208 3.45 -5.43 -6.99
C LYS A 208 2.13 -4.71 -6.80
N ILE A 209 1.81 -4.29 -5.56
CA ILE A 209 0.62 -3.47 -5.29
C ILE A 209 0.68 -2.17 -6.10
N PHE A 210 1.79 -1.45 -6.08
CA PHE A 210 1.93 -0.19 -6.84
C PHE A 210 1.93 -0.38 -8.34
N GLN A 211 2.51 -1.45 -8.85
CA GLN A 211 2.41 -1.79 -10.28
C GLN A 211 0.96 -1.97 -10.70
N LEU A 212 0.12 -2.56 -9.85
CA LEU A 212 -1.30 -2.81 -10.13
C LEU A 212 -2.17 -1.58 -9.91
N ALA A 213 -1.88 -0.78 -8.88
CA ALA A 213 -2.82 0.23 -8.36
C ALA A 213 -2.46 1.67 -8.72
N THR A 214 -1.23 1.96 -9.15
CA THR A 214 -0.71 3.33 -9.26
C THR A 214 0.18 3.53 -10.49
N ASN A 215 0.29 4.78 -10.91
CA ASN A 215 1.25 5.28 -11.87
C ASN A 215 2.27 6.21 -11.16
N PRO A 216 3.41 6.54 -11.81
CA PRO A 216 4.30 7.59 -11.30
C PRO A 216 3.55 8.90 -11.03
N ASN A 217 3.94 9.62 -9.99
CA ASN A 217 3.34 10.85 -9.45
C ASN A 217 2.00 10.71 -8.69
N ASP A 218 1.37 9.54 -8.71
CA ASP A 218 0.20 9.27 -7.88
C ASP A 218 0.54 9.40 -6.39
N LEU A 219 -0.48 9.72 -5.58
CA LEU A 219 -0.37 9.84 -4.13
C LEU A 219 -0.75 8.54 -3.45
N VAL A 220 0.13 8.03 -2.60
CA VAL A 220 -0.10 6.85 -1.74
C VAL A 220 -0.19 7.30 -0.29
N LEU A 221 -1.12 6.72 0.47
CA LEU A 221 -1.23 6.89 1.91
C LEU A 221 -1.04 5.54 2.59
N ASP A 222 -0.17 5.50 3.60
CA ASP A 222 -0.08 4.39 4.54
C ASP A 222 -0.31 4.92 5.96
N SER A 223 -1.44 4.56 6.56
CA SER A 223 -1.80 5.00 7.91
C SER A 223 -1.23 4.10 9.02
N PHE A 224 -0.50 3.04 8.66
CA PHE A 224 0.13 2.07 9.55
C PHE A 224 1.55 1.77 9.06
N ALA A 225 2.37 2.82 8.94
CA ALA A 225 3.60 2.77 8.16
C ALA A 225 4.65 1.79 8.69
N GLY A 226 4.64 1.49 9.99
CA GLY A 226 5.53 0.57 10.69
C GLY A 226 7.00 0.86 10.39
N SER A 227 7.65 -0.08 9.71
CA SER A 227 9.05 0.05 9.28
C SER A 227 9.31 0.99 8.09
N GLY A 228 8.28 1.66 7.56
CA GLY A 228 8.39 2.61 6.45
C GLY A 228 8.55 1.97 5.07
N THR A 229 8.22 0.68 4.90
CA THR A 229 8.36 -0.03 3.60
C THR A 229 7.57 0.69 2.50
N THR A 230 6.35 1.14 2.78
CA THR A 230 5.49 1.78 1.77
C THR A 230 6.11 3.07 1.22
N GLY A 231 6.62 3.94 2.09
CA GLY A 231 7.31 5.16 1.70
C GLY A 231 8.61 4.89 0.93
N ALA A 232 9.41 3.90 1.37
CA ALA A 232 10.63 3.52 0.67
C ALA A 232 10.36 3.06 -0.77
N VAL A 233 9.37 2.19 -0.97
CA VAL A 233 8.99 1.70 -2.29
C VAL A 233 8.34 2.81 -3.12
N ALA A 234 7.52 3.66 -2.51
CA ALA A 234 6.84 4.76 -3.21
C ALA A 234 7.87 5.76 -3.74
N GLN A 235 8.85 6.13 -2.92
CA GLN A 235 9.96 6.99 -3.30
C GLN A 235 10.75 6.40 -4.47
N LYS A 236 11.19 5.15 -4.35
CA LYS A 236 11.97 4.43 -5.38
C LYS A 236 11.23 4.32 -6.71
N MET A 237 9.90 4.22 -6.66
CA MET A 237 9.04 4.13 -7.84
C MET A 237 8.51 5.50 -8.32
N GLY A 238 8.91 6.61 -7.72
CA GLY A 238 8.48 7.95 -8.16
C GLY A 238 7.01 8.26 -7.89
N ARG A 239 6.47 7.81 -6.75
CA ARG A 239 5.14 8.17 -6.24
C ARG A 239 5.29 9.23 -5.14
N ARG A 240 4.26 10.06 -4.97
CA ARG A 240 4.12 10.90 -3.77
C ARG A 240 3.56 10.04 -2.66
N TRP A 241 3.96 10.29 -1.42
CA TRP A 241 3.54 9.44 -0.32
C TRP A 241 3.28 10.24 0.95
N ILE A 242 2.34 9.74 1.76
CA ILE A 242 2.07 10.16 3.13
C ILE A 242 2.14 8.90 3.97
N MET A 243 2.90 8.95 5.07
CA MET A 243 2.99 7.88 6.04
C MET A 243 2.59 8.42 7.41
N ILE A 244 1.78 7.66 8.13
CA ILE A 244 1.36 7.95 9.50
C ILE A 244 1.76 6.76 10.36
N GLU A 245 2.33 7.05 11.52
CA GLU A 245 2.73 6.05 12.49
C GLU A 245 2.64 6.62 13.91
N LEU A 246 2.30 5.76 14.87
CA LEU A 246 2.18 6.09 16.28
C LEU A 246 3.47 5.74 17.02
N GLY A 247 3.85 6.59 17.97
CA GLY A 247 5.02 6.37 18.82
C GLY A 247 6.35 6.61 18.10
N GLU A 248 7.41 5.99 18.62
CA GLU A 248 8.79 6.32 18.24
C GLU A 248 9.27 5.59 16.97
N HIS A 249 8.43 4.77 16.33
CA HIS A 249 8.78 4.08 15.08
C HIS A 249 9.14 5.05 13.94
N CYS A 250 8.52 6.24 13.92
CA CYS A 250 8.91 7.33 13.02
C CYS A 250 10.41 7.65 13.14
N HIS A 251 10.90 7.86 14.36
CA HIS A 251 12.27 8.25 14.64
C HIS A 251 13.26 7.08 14.53
N THR A 252 12.85 5.90 14.95
CA THR A 252 13.72 4.73 15.07
C THR A 252 13.83 3.93 13.76
N HIS A 253 12.79 3.94 12.92
CA HIS A 253 12.73 3.10 11.72
C HIS A 253 12.51 3.90 10.44
N ILE A 254 11.47 4.74 10.40
CA ILE A 254 11.05 5.40 9.16
C ILE A 254 12.06 6.46 8.70
N ILE A 255 12.43 7.39 9.58
CA ILE A 255 13.37 8.48 9.26
C ILE A 255 14.73 7.93 8.80
N PRO A 256 15.41 7.04 9.55
CA PRO A 256 16.70 6.51 9.14
C PRO A 256 16.63 5.72 7.82
N ARG A 257 15.55 4.96 7.61
CA ARG A 257 15.33 4.24 6.34
C ARG A 257 15.18 5.20 5.18
N LEU A 258 14.31 6.20 5.30
CA LEU A 258 14.03 7.13 4.21
C LEU A 258 15.20 8.05 3.89
N GLN A 259 15.98 8.45 4.88
CA GLN A 259 17.24 9.17 4.65
C GLN A 259 18.15 8.36 3.74
N LYS A 260 18.43 7.08 4.07
CA LYS A 260 19.22 6.19 3.22
C LYS A 260 18.61 5.97 1.82
N VAL A 261 17.28 5.91 1.70
CA VAL A 261 16.62 5.83 0.39
C VAL A 261 16.89 7.10 -0.43
N ILE A 262 16.73 8.28 0.18
CA ILE A 262 16.95 9.57 -0.49
C ILE A 262 18.42 9.77 -0.83
N ASP A 263 19.33 9.39 0.05
CA ASP A 263 20.77 9.51 -0.17
C ASP A 263 21.29 8.48 -1.20
N GLY A 264 20.45 7.54 -1.64
CA GLY A 264 20.81 6.49 -2.59
C GLY A 264 21.62 5.34 -1.96
N GLU A 265 21.76 5.33 -0.63
CA GLU A 265 22.51 4.33 0.12
C GLU A 265 21.71 3.03 0.36
N ASP A 266 20.37 3.08 0.25
CA ASP A 266 19.53 1.89 0.33
C ASP A 266 19.57 1.05 -0.96
N GLN A 267 20.49 0.08 -0.97
CA GLN A 267 20.67 -0.89 -2.05
C GLN A 267 19.87 -2.19 -1.83
N GLY A 268 18.96 -2.22 -0.85
CA GLY A 268 18.08 -3.35 -0.54
C GLY A 268 16.81 -3.41 -1.38
N GLY A 269 16.01 -4.47 -1.15
CA GLY A 269 14.68 -4.66 -1.74
C GLY A 269 14.64 -4.45 -3.26
N ILE A 270 13.87 -3.46 -3.71
CA ILE A 270 13.61 -3.24 -5.14
C ILE A 270 14.60 -2.28 -5.82
N SER A 271 15.57 -1.70 -5.10
CA SER A 271 16.42 -0.62 -5.61
C SER A 271 17.10 -0.98 -6.93
N LYS A 272 17.63 -2.21 -7.05
CA LYS A 272 18.24 -2.70 -8.29
C LYS A 272 17.23 -2.87 -9.43
N ALA A 273 16.03 -3.38 -9.11
CA ALA A 273 15.00 -3.66 -10.10
C ALA A 273 14.45 -2.38 -10.75
N VAL A 274 14.46 -1.26 -10.02
CA VAL A 274 14.02 0.05 -10.53
C VAL A 274 15.18 0.99 -10.86
N ASN A 275 16.43 0.51 -10.81
CA ASN A 275 17.64 1.31 -11.02
C ASN A 275 17.67 2.60 -10.17
N TRP A 276 17.35 2.49 -8.88
CA TRP A 276 17.28 3.63 -7.97
C TRP A 276 18.67 4.20 -7.64
N GLN A 277 18.82 5.52 -7.75
CA GLN A 277 20.08 6.25 -7.54
C GLN A 277 20.01 7.27 -6.39
N GLY A 278 18.88 7.34 -5.67
CA GLY A 278 18.61 8.39 -4.69
C GLY A 278 17.86 9.59 -5.28
N GLY A 279 17.56 10.57 -4.41
CA GLY A 279 16.92 11.83 -4.73
C GLY A 279 15.58 12.06 -4.01
N GLY A 280 15.13 13.32 -4.07
CA GLY A 280 13.90 13.78 -3.44
C GLY A 280 14.09 14.21 -1.98
N GLY A 281 13.00 14.20 -1.23
CA GLY A 281 12.98 14.64 0.16
C GLY A 281 11.63 14.33 0.80
N PHE A 282 11.57 14.42 2.12
CA PHE A 282 10.31 14.37 2.85
C PHE A 282 10.23 15.50 3.86
N ARG A 283 9.00 15.81 4.27
CA ARG A 283 8.74 16.66 5.43
C ARG A 283 8.25 15.76 6.55
N TYR A 284 8.73 16.04 7.76
CA TYR A 284 8.32 15.34 8.95
C TYR A 284 7.42 16.25 9.78
N TYR A 285 6.28 15.72 10.22
CA TYR A 285 5.32 16.43 11.05
C TYR A 285 5.01 15.57 12.27
N LYS A 286 4.87 16.21 13.43
CA LYS A 286 4.39 15.59 14.66
C LYS A 286 3.03 16.20 15.01
N LEU A 287 2.08 15.37 15.42
CA LEU A 287 0.81 15.87 15.91
C LEU A 287 1.04 16.60 17.24
N ALA A 288 0.70 17.88 17.27
CA ALA A 288 0.72 18.70 18.48
C ALA A 288 -0.45 18.33 19.40
N PRO A 289 -0.35 18.59 20.72
CA PRO A 289 -1.52 18.53 21.59
C PRO A 289 -2.63 19.46 21.10
N SER A 290 -3.84 19.30 21.63
CA SER A 290 -4.95 20.21 21.31
C SER A 290 -4.55 21.66 21.62
N LEU A 291 -4.78 22.57 20.67
CA LEU A 291 -4.41 23.99 20.79
C LEU A 291 -5.10 24.68 21.97
N LEU A 292 -6.34 24.28 22.28
CA LEU A 292 -7.10 24.80 23.40
C LEU A 292 -7.31 23.73 24.45
N GLN A 293 -7.33 24.16 25.71
CA GLN A 293 -7.73 23.38 26.86
C GLN A 293 -8.69 24.20 27.74
N GLN A 294 -9.49 23.52 28.55
CA GLN A 294 -10.27 24.19 29.58
C GLN A 294 -9.42 24.43 30.83
N ASP A 295 -9.51 25.62 31.40
CA ASP A 295 -8.97 25.88 32.73
C ASP A 295 -9.86 25.28 33.83
N ARG A 296 -9.46 25.42 35.09
CA ARG A 296 -10.21 24.91 36.27
C ARG A 296 -11.62 25.51 36.43
N TRP A 297 -11.96 26.54 35.66
CA TRP A 297 -13.26 27.22 35.67
C TRP A 297 -14.05 26.98 34.38
N GLY A 298 -13.57 26.10 33.48
CA GLY A 298 -14.23 25.78 32.21
C GLY A 298 -13.99 26.79 31.09
N ASN A 299 -13.09 27.76 31.25
CA ASN A 299 -12.78 28.70 30.18
C ASN A 299 -11.77 28.10 29.21
N TRP A 300 -12.01 28.31 27.91
CA TRP A 300 -11.08 27.93 26.86
C TRP A 300 -9.87 28.86 26.84
N VAL A 301 -8.69 28.27 27.04
CA VAL A 301 -7.40 28.96 26.99
C VAL A 301 -6.44 28.21 26.07
N VAL A 302 -5.42 28.90 25.57
CA VAL A 302 -4.34 28.26 24.81
C VAL A 302 -3.65 27.24 25.73
N ASN A 303 -3.44 26.04 25.22
CA ASN A 303 -2.78 24.96 25.94
C ASN A 303 -1.34 25.37 26.34
N ARG A 304 -0.96 25.07 27.58
CA ARG A 304 0.35 25.47 28.14
C ARG A 304 1.53 24.74 27.51
N GLU A 305 1.27 23.62 26.84
CA GLU A 305 2.29 22.86 26.10
C GLU A 305 2.68 23.53 24.78
N TYR A 306 1.90 24.52 24.31
CA TYR A 306 2.26 25.30 23.11
C TYR A 306 3.32 26.33 23.43
N ASN A 307 4.45 26.23 22.73
CA ASN A 307 5.40 27.33 22.62
C ASN A 307 4.95 28.34 21.54
N ALA A 308 5.69 29.44 21.41
CA ALA A 308 5.36 30.52 20.47
C ALA A 308 5.36 30.06 18.99
N GLU A 309 6.31 29.19 18.61
CA GLU A 309 6.45 28.67 17.24
C GLU A 309 5.27 27.76 16.88
N MET A 310 4.92 26.81 17.76
CA MET A 310 3.77 25.92 17.59
C MET A 310 2.47 26.72 17.48
N LEU A 311 2.32 27.76 18.29
CA LEU A 311 1.14 28.63 18.23
C LEU A 311 1.09 29.36 16.89
N ALA A 312 2.20 29.96 16.47
CA ALA A 312 2.30 30.67 15.22
C ALA A 312 1.98 29.77 14.03
N GLU A 313 2.57 28.58 13.97
CA GLU A 313 2.32 27.60 12.92
C GLU A 313 0.85 27.14 12.89
N ALA A 314 0.27 26.79 14.05
CA ALA A 314 -1.11 26.37 14.16
C ALA A 314 -2.08 27.48 13.72
N ILE A 315 -1.86 28.72 14.16
CA ILE A 315 -2.70 29.87 13.81
C ILE A 315 -2.56 30.23 12.33
N CYS A 316 -1.35 30.19 11.76
CA CYS A 316 -1.14 30.35 10.33
C CYS A 316 -1.99 29.34 9.55
N LYS A 317 -1.90 28.06 9.93
CA LYS A 317 -2.64 26.99 9.26
C LYS A 317 -4.16 27.19 9.35
N LEU A 318 -4.68 27.54 10.53
CA LEU A 318 -6.11 27.75 10.75
C LEU A 318 -6.65 28.97 9.98
N GLU A 319 -5.83 30.01 9.79
CA GLU A 319 -6.21 31.21 9.06
C GLU A 319 -5.92 31.15 7.56
N GLY A 320 -5.33 30.06 7.06
CA GLY A 320 -5.00 29.90 5.64
C GLY A 320 -3.72 30.64 5.21
N PHE A 321 -2.84 30.97 6.16
CA PHE A 321 -1.53 31.55 5.91
C PHE A 321 -0.46 30.46 5.79
N SER A 322 0.57 30.73 4.99
CA SER A 322 1.79 29.92 4.95
C SER A 322 2.70 30.32 6.11
N TYR A 323 3.02 29.37 6.99
CA TYR A 323 3.98 29.60 8.06
C TYR A 323 5.39 29.79 7.49
N ALA A 324 5.97 30.96 7.73
CA ALA A 324 7.28 31.38 7.24
C ALA A 324 7.75 32.56 8.09
N PRO A 325 8.25 32.31 9.31
CA PRO A 325 8.66 33.37 10.22
C PRO A 325 9.85 34.16 9.65
N SER A 326 9.83 35.48 9.87
CA SER A 326 10.88 36.40 9.41
C SER A 326 11.96 36.59 10.46
N ASP A 327 13.23 36.52 10.05
CA ASP A 327 14.37 36.87 10.92
C ASP A 327 14.48 38.38 11.17
N ALA A 328 13.84 39.20 10.33
CA ALA A 328 13.92 40.67 10.39
C ALA A 328 12.72 41.30 11.12
N HIS A 329 11.55 40.67 11.07
CA HIS A 329 10.31 41.19 11.61
C HIS A 329 9.67 40.20 12.58
N TYR A 330 9.74 40.51 13.89
CA TYR A 330 9.24 39.62 14.94
C TYR A 330 7.73 39.32 14.82
N TRP A 331 6.95 40.20 14.19
CA TRP A 331 5.51 40.03 14.01
C TRP A 331 5.15 39.25 12.74
N GLN A 332 6.10 39.03 11.84
CA GLN A 332 5.85 38.35 10.57
C GLN A 332 6.05 36.85 10.75
N HIS A 333 5.02 36.15 11.22
CA HIS A 333 5.06 34.69 11.41
C HIS A 333 4.71 33.90 10.15
N GLY A 334 4.02 34.53 9.20
CA GLY A 334 3.61 33.90 7.94
C GLY A 334 2.93 34.91 7.02
N PHE A 335 2.56 34.44 5.83
CA PHE A 335 1.97 35.28 4.78
C PHE A 335 0.86 34.54 4.02
N SER A 336 -0.12 35.30 3.51
CA SER A 336 -1.13 34.80 2.57
C SER A 336 -0.85 35.29 1.14
N THR A 337 -0.33 36.53 1.03
CA THR A 337 0.11 37.19 -0.20
C THR A 337 1.39 37.99 0.10
N GLU A 338 1.96 38.65 -0.92
CA GLU A 338 3.20 39.44 -0.76
C GLU A 338 3.06 40.62 0.22
N THR A 339 1.84 41.10 0.48
CA THR A 339 1.56 42.25 1.33
C THR A 339 0.70 41.91 2.56
N ASP A 340 0.29 40.65 2.73
CA ASP A 340 -0.61 40.24 3.81
C ASP A 340 0.03 39.20 4.73
N PHE A 341 0.17 39.56 6.00
CA PHE A 341 0.95 38.84 6.99
C PHE A 341 0.12 38.45 8.22
N ILE A 342 0.65 37.56 9.04
CA ILE A 342 0.01 37.14 10.29
C ILE A 342 0.97 37.21 11.48
N TYR A 343 0.45 37.70 12.61
CA TYR A 343 1.11 37.72 13.90
C TYR A 343 0.26 36.97 14.93
N ALA A 344 0.85 35.99 15.61
CA ALA A 344 0.15 35.19 16.63
C ALA A 344 0.84 35.29 17.99
N THR A 345 0.11 35.66 19.03
CA THR A 345 0.69 35.85 20.38
C THR A 345 -0.27 35.47 21.49
N THR A 346 0.25 34.94 22.61
CA THR A 346 -0.55 34.73 23.83
C THR A 346 -0.70 36.00 24.67
N GLN A 347 -0.07 37.10 24.28
CA GLN A 347 -0.13 38.35 25.03
C GLN A 347 -1.47 39.08 24.83
N THR A 348 -1.81 39.93 25.81
CA THR A 348 -2.88 40.91 25.65
C THR A 348 -2.31 42.19 25.10
N LEU A 349 -2.80 42.67 23.96
CA LEU A 349 -2.29 43.88 23.31
C LEU A 349 -3.09 45.12 23.70
N ASN A 350 -2.41 46.17 24.16
CA ASN A 350 -3.03 47.46 24.45
C ASN A 350 -3.02 48.39 23.21
N ALA A 351 -3.67 49.55 23.30
CA ALA A 351 -3.79 50.48 22.18
C ALA A 351 -2.44 51.06 21.72
N GLU A 352 -1.48 51.26 22.62
CA GLU A 352 -0.15 51.79 22.28
C GLU A 352 0.70 50.76 21.53
N GLN A 353 0.68 49.50 21.98
CA GLN A 353 1.35 48.39 21.30
C GLN A 353 0.76 48.16 19.90
N LEU A 354 -0.56 48.23 19.77
CA LEU A 354 -1.23 48.09 18.47
C LEU A 354 -0.91 49.26 17.53
N GLN A 355 -0.78 50.48 18.05
CA GLN A 355 -0.36 51.62 17.26
C GLN A 355 1.08 51.45 16.76
N ALA A 356 2.02 51.11 17.66
CA ALA A 356 3.41 50.87 17.28
C ALA A 356 3.53 49.75 16.23
N LEU A 357 2.76 48.68 16.38
CA LEU A 357 2.70 47.58 15.42
C LEU A 357 2.12 48.04 14.07
N SER A 358 1.05 48.84 14.07
CA SER A 358 0.45 49.41 12.86
C SER A 358 1.46 50.28 12.10
N ASP A 359 2.23 51.10 12.82
CA ASP A 359 3.25 51.98 12.24
C ASP A 359 4.43 51.17 11.65
N GLU A 360 4.85 50.09 12.31
CA GLU A 360 5.93 49.20 11.85
C GLU A 360 5.53 48.37 10.61
N VAL A 361 4.28 47.92 10.55
CA VAL A 361 3.71 47.26 9.36
C VAL A 361 3.61 48.25 8.20
N GLY A 362 3.25 49.50 8.48
CA GLY A 362 3.14 50.56 7.49
C GLY A 362 1.90 50.42 6.58
N GLU A 363 1.72 51.39 5.69
CA GLU A 363 0.47 51.54 4.91
C GLU A 363 0.35 50.59 3.71
N GLY A 364 1.47 50.04 3.23
CA GLY A 364 1.51 49.14 2.06
C GLY A 364 1.31 47.65 2.36
N ARG A 365 1.08 47.29 3.64
CA ARG A 365 0.95 45.91 4.11
C ARG A 365 -0.23 45.79 5.05
N THR A 366 -0.80 44.59 5.13
CA THR A 366 -1.84 44.23 6.11
C THR A 366 -1.31 43.17 7.07
N LEU A 367 -1.80 43.21 8.31
CA LEU A 367 -1.43 42.25 9.34
C LEU A 367 -2.67 41.72 10.06
N LEU A 368 -2.87 40.40 10.00
CA LEU A 368 -3.79 39.69 10.86
C LEU A 368 -3.13 39.41 12.23
N VAL A 369 -3.61 40.07 13.27
CA VAL A 369 -3.15 39.91 14.65
C VAL A 369 -4.08 38.98 15.41
N CYS A 370 -3.59 37.78 15.71
CA CYS A 370 -4.25 36.78 16.53
C CYS A 370 -3.65 36.82 17.95
N CYS A 371 -4.41 37.33 18.91
CA CYS A 371 -3.94 37.46 20.29
C CYS A 371 -4.91 36.87 21.32
N SER A 372 -4.50 36.70 22.57
CA SER A 372 -5.41 36.23 23.64
C SER A 372 -6.53 37.24 23.90
N ALA A 373 -6.17 38.52 23.95
CA ALA A 373 -7.09 39.63 24.12
C ALA A 373 -6.47 40.94 23.60
N PHE A 374 -7.30 41.95 23.37
CA PHE A 374 -6.84 43.29 23.01
C PHE A 374 -7.75 44.35 23.64
N ARG A 375 -7.19 45.53 23.93
CA ARG A 375 -7.87 46.67 24.57
C ARG A 375 -7.82 47.92 23.69
N ALA A 376 -8.42 47.83 22.51
CA ALA A 376 -8.60 48.95 21.59
C ALA A 376 -9.77 48.66 20.63
N PRO A 377 -10.45 49.69 20.09
CA PRO A 377 -11.39 49.52 18.98
C PRO A 377 -10.63 49.04 17.75
N ALA A 378 -11.08 47.95 17.11
CA ALA A 378 -10.40 47.39 15.93
C ALA A 378 -10.39 48.37 14.74
N GLU A 379 -11.42 49.19 14.59
CA GLU A 379 -11.59 50.19 13.54
C GLU A 379 -10.53 51.29 13.55
N ARG A 380 -9.78 51.42 14.64
CA ARG A 380 -8.73 52.43 14.78
C ARG A 380 -7.53 52.19 13.86
N PHE A 381 -7.28 50.95 13.45
CA PHE A 381 -6.06 50.57 12.74
C PHE A 381 -6.41 50.02 11.35
N PRO A 382 -6.26 50.81 10.27
CA PRO A 382 -6.75 50.43 8.93
C PRO A 382 -5.99 49.25 8.32
N ASN A 383 -4.74 49.03 8.74
CA ASN A 383 -3.88 47.95 8.25
C ASN A 383 -3.85 46.72 9.18
N LEU A 384 -4.54 46.73 10.33
CA LEU A 384 -4.57 45.61 11.27
C LEU A 384 -5.96 44.96 11.34
N THR A 385 -6.01 43.64 11.26
CA THR A 385 -7.20 42.86 11.59
C THR A 385 -6.98 42.14 12.92
N LEU A 386 -7.84 42.35 13.92
CA LEU A 386 -7.66 41.78 15.26
C LEU A 386 -8.60 40.60 15.51
N LYS A 387 -8.06 39.43 15.89
CA LYS A 387 -8.84 38.25 16.30
C LYS A 387 -8.39 37.71 17.66
N LYS A 388 -9.34 37.22 18.44
CA LYS A 388 -9.08 36.55 19.72
C LYS A 388 -8.93 35.05 19.51
N ILE A 389 -7.79 34.48 19.91
CA ILE A 389 -7.42 33.08 19.63
C ILE A 389 -8.48 32.07 20.09
N PRO A 390 -8.92 32.00 21.36
CA PRO A 390 -9.86 30.95 21.76
C PRO A 390 -11.16 31.00 20.94
N ARG A 391 -11.71 32.19 20.72
CA ARG A 391 -12.97 32.37 19.97
C ARG A 391 -12.82 31.99 18.50
N MET A 392 -11.75 32.41 17.83
CA MET A 392 -11.56 32.12 16.40
C MET A 392 -11.33 30.62 16.16
N VAL A 393 -10.58 29.94 17.03
CA VAL A 393 -10.31 28.51 16.88
C VAL A 393 -11.58 27.70 17.20
N LEU A 394 -12.34 28.09 18.24
CA LEU A 394 -13.63 27.48 18.56
C LEU A 394 -14.65 27.56 17.42
N GLN A 395 -14.62 28.64 16.63
CA GLN A 395 -15.53 28.82 15.48
C GLN A 395 -15.13 28.01 14.25
N LYS A 396 -13.87 27.58 14.15
CA LYS A 396 -13.31 26.89 12.97
C LYS A 396 -13.17 25.38 13.13
N CYS A 397 -13.10 24.90 14.37
CA CYS A 397 -12.85 23.50 14.68
C CYS A 397 -14.05 22.87 15.38
N GLU A 398 -14.19 21.56 15.23
CA GLU A 398 -15.07 20.73 16.05
C GLU A 398 -14.33 20.31 17.33
N TRP A 399 -15.05 20.19 18.44
CA TRP A 399 -14.47 19.95 19.77
C TRP A 399 -15.24 18.87 20.50
N GLY A 400 -14.54 17.97 21.19
CA GLY A 400 -15.16 16.97 22.07
C GLY A 400 -15.87 15.82 21.33
N HIS A 401 -15.63 15.65 20.03
CA HIS A 401 -16.01 14.43 19.31
C HIS A 401 -14.91 13.36 19.47
N ASP A 402 -14.99 12.60 20.56
CA ASP A 402 -14.17 11.38 20.75
C ASP A 402 -14.85 10.14 20.15
N ASP A 403 -16.09 10.28 19.66
CA ASP A 403 -16.93 9.19 19.19
C ASP A 403 -16.98 9.11 17.65
N TYR A 404 -15.91 8.62 17.03
CA TYR A 404 -16.05 7.99 15.71
C TYR A 404 -16.71 6.60 15.88
N SER A 405 -17.87 6.57 16.53
CA SER A 405 -18.68 5.39 16.77
C SER A 405 -19.25 4.94 15.42
N LEU A 406 -18.48 4.16 14.68
CA LEU A 406 -19.09 3.14 13.84
C LEU A 406 -19.85 2.25 14.82
N ASN A 407 -21.19 2.33 14.82
CA ASN A 407 -22.04 1.46 15.63
C ASN A 407 -21.87 0.02 15.15
N VAL A 408 -20.77 -0.64 15.53
CA VAL A 408 -20.55 -2.06 15.31
C VAL A 408 -21.27 -2.77 16.45
N GLU A 409 -22.60 -2.91 16.33
CA GLU A 409 -23.46 -3.48 17.37
C GLU A 409 -23.16 -4.97 17.69
N ASN A 410 -22.20 -5.62 17.03
CA ASN A 410 -21.91 -7.05 17.20
C ASN A 410 -20.40 -7.38 17.13
N LEU A 411 -19.59 -6.84 18.03
CA LEU A 411 -18.26 -7.40 18.27
C LEU A 411 -18.36 -8.60 19.24
N PRO A 412 -17.91 -9.81 18.86
CA PRO A 412 -17.77 -10.91 19.82
C PRO A 412 -16.71 -10.54 20.85
N GLN A 413 -17.13 -10.34 22.11
CA GLN A 413 -16.21 -10.01 23.20
C GLN A 413 -15.21 -11.16 23.41
N ALA A 414 -13.92 -10.86 23.33
CA ALA A 414 -12.87 -11.78 23.70
C ALA A 414 -13.05 -12.19 25.17
N LYS A 415 -13.08 -13.50 25.43
CA LYS A 415 -13.14 -14.01 26.81
C LYS A 415 -11.88 -13.55 27.57
N PRO A 416 -12.01 -13.12 28.84
CA PRO A 416 -10.86 -12.78 29.67
C PRO A 416 -9.86 -13.93 29.71
N ALA A 417 -8.57 -13.62 29.56
CA ALA A 417 -7.50 -14.60 29.71
C ALA A 417 -7.59 -15.23 31.10
N VAL A 418 -7.68 -16.55 31.14
CA VAL A 418 -7.55 -17.31 32.39
C VAL A 418 -6.11 -17.13 32.89
N PRO A 419 -5.87 -16.78 34.16
CA PRO A 419 -4.52 -16.69 34.69
C PRO A 419 -3.80 -18.03 34.51
N GLU A 420 -2.64 -18.02 33.87
CA GLU A 420 -1.80 -19.21 33.72
C GLU A 420 -1.46 -19.77 35.11
N ALA A 421 -1.89 -21.00 35.36
CA ALA A 421 -1.41 -21.77 36.50
C ALA A 421 0.10 -22.03 36.30
N VAL A 422 0.90 -21.61 37.27
CA VAL A 422 2.34 -21.85 37.33
C VAL A 422 2.60 -23.36 37.24
N SER A 423 3.04 -23.84 36.07
CA SER A 423 3.44 -25.23 35.89
C SER A 423 4.87 -25.41 36.40
N ALA A 424 5.04 -26.33 37.36
CA ALA A 424 6.31 -26.74 37.94
C ALA A 424 7.32 -27.22 36.87
N GLU A 425 8.60 -26.97 37.12
CA GLU A 425 9.72 -27.37 36.26
C GLU A 425 9.71 -28.88 35.93
N PRO A 426 10.00 -29.28 34.68
CA PRO A 426 10.17 -30.69 34.34
C PRO A 426 11.53 -31.22 34.84
N PRO A 427 11.63 -32.50 35.25
CA PRO A 427 12.88 -33.06 35.75
C PRO A 427 13.90 -33.25 34.63
N SER A 428 15.17 -33.03 34.97
CA SER A 428 16.31 -33.16 34.06
C SER A 428 16.44 -34.60 33.53
N ARG A 429 16.41 -34.76 32.20
CA ARG A 429 16.67 -36.05 31.54
C ARG A 429 18.18 -36.30 31.47
N LYS A 430 18.63 -37.31 32.23
CA LYS A 430 19.93 -37.98 32.01
C LYS A 430 19.90 -38.70 30.65
N LYS A 431 20.96 -38.51 29.86
CA LYS A 431 21.25 -39.29 28.65
C LYS A 431 21.47 -40.75 29.03
N VAL A 432 20.77 -41.67 28.36
CA VAL A 432 21.14 -43.09 28.30
C VAL A 432 21.31 -43.45 26.84
N ALA A 433 22.44 -44.10 26.57
CA ALA A 433 22.92 -44.49 25.26
C ALA A 433 22.07 -45.62 24.64
N ALA A 434 22.14 -45.70 23.32
CA ALA A 434 21.52 -46.71 22.50
C ALA A 434 22.13 -48.10 22.76
N ASP A 435 21.29 -49.11 22.85
CA ASP A 435 21.65 -50.49 22.53
C ASP A 435 20.55 -51.14 21.70
N SER A 436 21.00 -51.83 20.66
CA SER A 436 20.28 -52.59 19.65
C SER A 436 19.73 -53.90 20.20
N ILE A 437 18.44 -54.22 19.97
CA ILE A 437 17.95 -55.60 19.93
C ILE A 437 16.91 -55.77 18.83
N SER A 438 17.04 -56.88 18.13
CA SER A 438 16.40 -57.36 16.92
C SER A 438 14.92 -57.76 17.03
N GLN A 439 14.27 -57.71 15.86
CA GLN A 439 13.15 -58.51 15.35
C GLN A 439 12.45 -59.52 16.28
N GLY A 440 11.12 -59.46 16.27
CA GLY A 440 10.21 -60.54 16.62
C GLY A 440 8.79 -60.22 16.16
N GLY A 441 8.46 -60.59 14.93
CA GLY A 441 7.09 -60.55 14.38
C GLY A 441 6.27 -61.71 14.91
N LEU A 442 4.98 -61.49 15.11
CA LEU A 442 4.03 -62.51 15.54
C LEU A 442 2.86 -62.56 14.55
N PHE A 443 3.03 -63.36 13.50
CA PHE A 443 1.96 -64.02 12.75
C PHE A 443 2.47 -65.39 12.31
N ASP A 444 1.60 -66.36 12.57
CA ASP A 444 1.46 -67.72 12.04
C ASP A 444 2.25 -68.92 12.57
N GLU A 445 1.41 -69.88 12.99
CA GLU A 445 1.54 -71.31 13.17
C GLU A 445 2.05 -72.02 11.90
N GLY A 446 2.66 -73.19 12.03
CA GLY A 446 2.84 -74.10 10.89
C GLY A 446 3.90 -75.20 11.05
N GLU A 447 3.49 -76.28 11.72
CA GLU A 447 3.86 -77.68 11.46
C GLU A 447 5.30 -78.21 11.67
N ALA A 448 5.31 -79.34 12.41
CA ALA A 448 6.28 -80.44 12.51
C ALA A 448 7.53 -80.26 13.39
#